data_AF-A0A932WHH4-F1
#
_entry.id   AF-A0A932WHH4-F1
#
_cell.length_a   1.000
_cell.length_b   1.000
_cell.length_c   1.000
_cell.angle_alpha   90.00
_cell.angle_beta   90.00
_cell.angle_gamma   90.00
#
_symmetry.space_group_name_H-M   'P 1'
#
loop_
_entity.id
_entity.type
_entity.pdbx_description
1 polymer ?
#
loop_
_entity_poly.entity_id
_entity_poly.type
_entity_poly.pdbx_seq_one_letter_code
_entity_poly.pdbx_strand_id
1 'polypeptide(L)'
;MYAEACRQEGWPLFIDHITIRCENIDRRAEPFLKTGYRFEGETVEYPDQGWWAKVYRREGYPALFVDQAYDDARGKKSIIPQWVARFGDQLLHHVAVRVADIDQVVATLQKRGVEFSGSVVGNKGTRLRQIFTASEVRNGEAFSVLELTERNGYEGFYPDQADSLMQSSVKTRSK
;
A
#
# COMPACT_ATOMS: atom_id res chain seq x y z
N MET A 1 -17.29 3.62 1.25
CA MET A 1 -17.00 5.02 0.91
C MET A 1 -16.44 5.18 -0.51
N TYR A 2 -15.21 4.78 -0.85
CA TYR A 2 -14.68 5.02 -2.21
C TYR A 2 -15.45 4.31 -3.33
N ALA A 3 -15.78 3.02 -3.17
CA ALA A 3 -16.59 2.29 -4.16
C ALA A 3 -17.99 2.89 -4.37
N GLU A 4 -18.53 3.55 -3.35
CA GLU A 4 -19.82 4.27 -3.45
C GLU A 4 -19.64 5.60 -4.17
N ALA A 5 -18.57 6.34 -3.88
CA ALA A 5 -18.19 7.53 -4.64
C ALA A 5 -18.01 7.19 -6.12
N CYS A 6 -17.34 6.09 -6.45
CA CYS A 6 -17.20 5.64 -7.85
C CYS A 6 -18.55 5.48 -8.55
N ARG A 7 -19.53 4.85 -7.90
CA ARG A 7 -20.88 4.70 -8.47
C ARG A 7 -21.60 6.03 -8.67
N GLN A 8 -21.47 6.95 -7.72
CA GLN A 8 -22.16 8.24 -7.78
C GLN A 8 -21.52 9.21 -8.78
N GLU A 9 -20.19 9.21 -8.88
CA GLU A 9 -19.44 10.08 -9.77
C GLU A 9 -19.22 9.47 -11.17
N GLY A 10 -19.59 8.20 -11.36
CA GLY A 10 -19.36 7.47 -12.62
C GLY A 10 -17.88 7.11 -12.87
N TRP A 11 -17.06 7.06 -11.81
CA TRP A 11 -15.66 6.67 -11.94
C TRP A 11 -15.51 5.15 -12.02
N PRO A 12 -14.54 4.63 -12.79
CA PRO A 12 -14.23 3.22 -12.76
C PRO A 12 -13.55 2.85 -11.43
N LEU A 13 -13.80 1.62 -10.96
CA LEU A 13 -13.13 1.05 -9.79
C LEU A 13 -12.08 0.05 -10.25
N PHE A 14 -10.81 0.45 -10.21
CA PHE A 14 -9.68 -0.42 -10.54
C PHE A 14 -8.79 -0.61 -9.31
N ILE A 15 -8.45 -1.87 -9.01
CA ILE A 15 -7.45 -2.18 -8.00
C ILE A 15 -6.07 -2.06 -8.67
N ASP A 16 -5.23 -1.18 -8.15
CA ASP A 16 -3.87 -0.94 -8.65
C ASP A 16 -2.93 -2.06 -8.19
N HIS A 17 -2.89 -2.27 -6.88
CA HIS A 17 -2.09 -3.30 -6.25
C HIS A 17 -2.68 -3.72 -4.91
N ILE A 18 -2.20 -4.86 -4.40
CA ILE A 18 -2.46 -5.34 -3.05
C ILE A 18 -1.13 -5.51 -2.33
N THR A 19 -1.11 -5.22 -1.04
CA THR A 19 0.11 -5.27 -0.23
C THR A 19 -0.04 -6.20 0.96
N ILE A 20 0.93 -7.09 1.14
CA ILE A 20 1.01 -8.03 2.26
C ILE A 20 2.27 -7.76 3.07
N ARG A 21 2.14 -7.76 4.39
CA ARG A 21 3.29 -7.78 5.31
C ARG A 21 3.51 -9.18 5.85
N CYS A 22 4.75 -9.67 5.81
CA CYS A 22 5.05 -11.05 6.20
C CYS A 22 6.46 -11.24 6.76
N GLU A 23 6.70 -12.38 7.40
CA GLU A 23 8.02 -12.79 7.91
C GLU A 23 8.92 -13.41 6.84
N ASN A 24 8.37 -13.83 5.71
CA ASN A 24 9.14 -14.43 4.63
C ASN A 24 8.45 -14.21 3.28
N ILE A 25 9.01 -13.29 2.48
CA ILE A 25 8.50 -12.86 1.19
C ILE A 25 8.30 -14.04 0.22
N ASP A 26 9.26 -14.95 0.15
CA ASP A 26 9.25 -16.02 -0.84
C ASP A 26 8.16 -17.04 -0.50
N ARG A 27 8.10 -17.47 0.77
CA ARG A 27 7.04 -18.34 1.28
C ARG A 27 5.67 -17.68 1.14
N ARG A 28 5.56 -16.37 1.41
CA ARG A 28 4.30 -15.63 1.33
C ARG A 28 3.78 -15.54 -0.11
N ALA A 29 4.67 -15.44 -1.09
CA ALA A 29 4.31 -15.36 -2.49
C ALA A 29 3.88 -16.70 -3.10
N GLU A 30 4.26 -17.85 -2.54
CA GLU A 30 4.00 -19.18 -3.11
C GLU A 30 2.54 -19.42 -3.57
N PRO A 31 1.49 -19.06 -2.80
CA PRO A 31 0.11 -19.26 -3.25
C PRO A 31 -0.21 -18.45 -4.51
N PHE A 32 0.36 -17.24 -4.64
CA PHE A 32 0.14 -16.37 -5.79
C PHE A 32 0.90 -16.85 -7.01
N LEU A 33 2.13 -17.36 -6.83
CA LEU A 33 2.91 -17.96 -7.91
C LEU A 33 2.16 -19.14 -8.56
N LYS A 34 1.46 -19.95 -7.75
CA LYS A 34 0.58 -21.04 -8.24
C LYS A 34 -0.59 -20.55 -9.10
N THR A 35 -0.98 -19.27 -8.97
CA THR A 35 -2.04 -18.65 -9.79
C THR A 35 -1.50 -17.90 -11.01
N GLY A 36 -0.19 -17.96 -11.28
CA GLY A 36 0.42 -17.33 -12.46
C GLY A 36 1.02 -15.95 -12.21
N TYR A 37 1.12 -15.49 -10.96
CA TYR A 37 1.99 -14.35 -10.64
C TYR A 37 3.46 -14.73 -10.85
N ARG A 38 4.27 -13.75 -11.24
CA ARG A 38 5.69 -13.92 -11.51
C ARG A 38 6.48 -12.79 -10.87
N PHE A 39 7.69 -13.10 -10.43
CA PHE A 39 8.66 -12.08 -10.06
C PHE A 39 9.44 -11.69 -11.32
N GLU A 40 9.41 -10.40 -11.66
CA GLU A 40 10.05 -9.87 -12.88
C GLU A 40 11.25 -8.96 -12.56
N GLY A 41 11.85 -9.15 -11.39
CA GLY A 41 13.06 -8.43 -10.96
C GLY A 41 12.82 -7.09 -10.27
N GLU A 42 11.57 -6.71 -9.99
CA GLU A 42 11.25 -5.47 -9.28
C GLU A 42 11.32 -5.68 -7.75
N THR A 43 12.43 -5.24 -7.17
CA THR A 43 12.63 -5.12 -5.73
C THR A 43 12.52 -3.66 -5.31
N VAL A 44 11.85 -3.41 -4.19
CA VAL A 44 11.78 -2.08 -3.55
C VAL A 44 12.44 -2.19 -2.20
N GLU A 45 13.51 -1.45 -1.94
CA GLU A 45 14.25 -1.55 -0.70
C GLU A 45 14.59 -0.20 -0.12
N TYR A 46 14.54 -0.10 1.20
CA TYR A 46 15.03 1.05 1.94
C TYR A 46 15.92 0.55 3.09
N PRO A 47 17.19 0.19 2.80
CA PRO A 47 18.05 -0.51 3.75
C PRO A 47 18.22 0.23 5.08
N ASP A 48 18.26 1.56 5.06
CA ASP A 48 18.42 2.40 6.24
C ASP A 48 17.25 2.32 7.22
N GLN A 49 16.06 2.00 6.72
CA GLN A 49 14.81 1.79 7.49
C GLN A 49 14.53 0.31 7.74
N GLY A 50 15.37 -0.58 7.23
CA GLY A 50 15.33 -1.97 7.63
C GLY A 50 14.19 -2.76 7.03
N TRP A 51 13.80 -2.46 5.79
CA TRP A 51 12.77 -3.22 5.10
C TRP A 51 13.01 -3.25 3.58
N TRP A 52 12.39 -4.23 2.95
CA TRP A 52 12.36 -4.38 1.50
C TRP A 52 11.11 -5.16 1.10
N ALA A 53 10.85 -5.16 -0.20
CA ALA A 53 9.71 -5.79 -0.81
C ALA A 53 10.03 -6.36 -2.19
N LYS A 54 9.26 -7.37 -2.60
CA LYS A 54 9.20 -7.84 -3.98
C LYS A 54 7.84 -7.51 -4.57
N VAL A 55 7.86 -7.09 -5.83
CA VAL A 55 6.64 -6.90 -6.62
C VAL A 55 6.48 -8.08 -7.58
N TYR A 56 5.34 -8.74 -7.46
CA TYR A 56 4.95 -9.83 -8.35
C TYR A 56 3.81 -9.36 -9.25
N ARG A 57 3.83 -9.80 -10.51
CA ARG A 57 2.86 -9.38 -11.52
C ARG A 57 2.22 -10.56 -12.22
N ARG A 58 0.97 -10.34 -12.65
CA ARG A 58 0.22 -11.20 -13.54
C ARG A 58 -0.61 -10.30 -14.46
N GLU A 59 -0.50 -10.50 -15.77
CA GLU A 59 -1.23 -9.70 -16.75
C GLU A 59 -2.74 -9.73 -16.48
N GLY A 60 -3.38 -8.57 -16.46
CA GLY A 60 -4.81 -8.41 -16.18
C GLY A 60 -5.19 -8.46 -14.69
N TYR A 61 -4.21 -8.56 -13.78
CA TYR A 61 -4.44 -8.57 -12.33
C TYR A 61 -3.66 -7.43 -11.65
N PRO A 62 -4.09 -7.01 -10.44
CA PRO A 62 -3.35 -6.04 -9.64
C PRO A 62 -1.93 -6.51 -9.35
N ALA A 63 -0.99 -5.59 -9.20
CA ALA A 63 0.35 -5.97 -8.71
C ALA A 63 0.25 -6.51 -7.27
N LEU A 64 1.08 -7.48 -6.95
CA LEU A 64 1.23 -8.01 -5.59
C LEU A 64 2.52 -7.47 -5.00
N PHE A 65 2.41 -6.56 -4.04
CA PHE A 65 3.51 -6.00 -3.27
C PHE A 65 3.65 -6.82 -1.98
N VAL A 66 4.81 -7.43 -1.75
CA VAL A 66 5.04 -8.24 -0.54
C VAL A 66 6.17 -7.62 0.26
N ASP A 67 5.85 -7.09 1.43
CA ASP A 67 6.77 -6.50 2.41
C ASP A 67 7.39 -7.59 3.30
N GLN A 68 8.70 -7.52 3.50
CA GLN A 68 9.43 -8.35 4.44
C GLN A 68 9.60 -7.65 5.79
N ALA A 69 9.10 -8.27 6.86
CA ALA A 69 9.62 -8.10 8.20
C ALA A 69 10.94 -8.86 8.32
N TYR A 70 12.07 -8.16 8.51
CA TYR A 70 13.25 -8.83 9.01
C TYR A 70 13.05 -9.13 10.51
N ASP A 71 13.30 -10.37 10.91
CA ASP A 71 13.28 -10.83 12.30
C ASP A 71 14.62 -10.56 13.02
N ASP A 72 15.64 -10.12 12.29
CA ASP A 72 16.96 -9.79 12.79
C ASP A 72 17.21 -8.27 12.95
N ALA A 73 18.47 -7.90 13.19
CA ALA A 73 18.89 -6.51 13.42
C ALA A 73 18.52 -5.55 12.28
N ARG A 74 18.35 -6.05 11.04
CA ARG A 74 17.94 -5.23 9.89
C ARG A 74 16.56 -4.64 10.14
N GLY A 75 15.63 -5.39 10.71
CA GLY A 75 14.22 -4.98 10.86
C GLY A 75 13.94 -4.01 12.01
N LYS A 76 14.92 -3.74 12.88
CA LYS A 76 14.68 -3.01 14.14
C LYS A 76 14.14 -1.59 13.98
N LYS A 77 14.40 -0.95 12.85
CA LYS A 77 13.89 0.40 12.52
C LYS A 77 12.56 0.36 11.76
N SER A 78 12.17 -0.80 11.23
CA SER A 78 10.94 -0.96 10.48
C SER A 78 9.75 -1.16 11.42
N ILE A 79 8.60 -0.62 11.02
CA ILE A 79 7.32 -0.88 11.69
C ILE A 79 6.73 -2.26 11.33
N ILE A 80 7.22 -2.89 10.26
CA ILE A 80 6.63 -4.12 9.70
C ILE A 80 6.75 -5.30 10.67
N PRO A 81 7.90 -5.56 11.34
CA PRO A 81 8.00 -6.68 12.29
C PRO A 81 6.97 -6.62 13.43
N GLN A 82 6.75 -5.43 14.00
CA GLN A 82 5.76 -5.25 15.07
C GLN A 82 4.34 -5.49 14.56
N TRP A 83 4.03 -4.98 13.36
CA TRP A 83 2.73 -5.22 12.72
C TRP A 83 2.49 -6.71 12.47
N VAL A 84 3.49 -7.42 11.93
CA VAL A 84 3.40 -8.87 11.64
C VAL A 84 3.26 -9.68 12.92
N ALA A 85 4.02 -9.36 13.97
CA ALA A 85 3.88 -10.02 15.27
C ALA A 85 2.48 -9.82 15.88
N ARG A 86 1.84 -8.68 15.60
CA ARG A 86 0.51 -8.35 16.12
C ARG A 86 -0.64 -8.99 15.35
N PHE A 87 -0.59 -8.94 14.02
CA PHE A 87 -1.72 -9.29 13.16
C PHE A 87 -1.51 -10.58 12.38
N GLY A 88 -0.29 -11.12 12.37
CA GLY A 88 0.11 -12.29 11.60
C GLY A 88 0.66 -11.95 10.22
N ASP A 89 1.17 -12.98 9.54
CA ASP A 89 1.94 -12.87 8.29
C ASP A 89 1.13 -13.24 7.03
N GLN A 90 -0.19 -13.39 7.17
CA GLN A 90 -1.10 -13.85 6.09
C GLN A 90 -2.10 -12.78 5.64
N LEU A 91 -2.06 -11.57 6.20
CA LEU A 91 -3.09 -10.54 5.99
C LEU A 91 -2.64 -9.47 5.01
N LEU A 92 -3.60 -8.91 4.28
CA LEU A 92 -3.38 -7.68 3.50
C LEU A 92 -3.17 -6.52 4.48
N HIS A 93 -2.13 -5.73 4.24
CA HIS A 93 -1.95 -4.44 4.90
C HIS A 93 -2.79 -3.37 4.20
N HIS A 94 -2.83 -3.36 2.86
CA HIS A 94 -3.72 -2.48 2.12
C HIS A 94 -4.10 -3.03 0.76
N VAL A 95 -5.17 -2.42 0.25
CA VAL A 95 -5.57 -2.46 -1.15
C VAL A 95 -5.40 -1.05 -1.69
N ALA A 96 -4.80 -0.93 -2.86
CA ALA A 96 -4.67 0.33 -3.57
C ALA A 96 -5.64 0.41 -4.73
N VAL A 97 -6.24 1.57 -4.94
CA VAL A 97 -7.14 1.83 -6.05
C VAL A 97 -6.55 2.89 -6.98
N ARG A 98 -6.67 2.64 -8.29
CA ARG A 98 -6.17 3.57 -9.30
C ARG A 98 -7.15 4.71 -9.49
N VAL A 99 -6.64 5.94 -9.38
CA VAL A 99 -7.40 7.18 -9.58
C VAL A 99 -6.83 7.98 -10.75
N ALA A 100 -7.71 8.70 -11.45
CA ALA A 100 -7.32 9.55 -12.58
C ALA A 100 -6.81 10.93 -12.12
N ASP A 101 -7.45 11.52 -11.11
CA ASP A 101 -7.04 12.77 -10.46
C ASP A 101 -7.11 12.58 -8.94
N ILE A 102 -5.96 12.38 -8.31
CA ILE A 102 -5.87 12.11 -6.87
C ILE A 102 -6.31 13.31 -6.04
N ASP A 103 -6.11 14.55 -6.52
CA ASP A 103 -6.49 15.75 -5.77
C ASP A 103 -8.01 15.89 -5.72
N GLN A 104 -8.67 15.67 -6.87
CA GLN A 104 -10.13 15.66 -6.95
C GLN A 104 -10.72 14.56 -6.07
N VAL A 105 -10.18 13.34 -6.13
CA VAL A 105 -10.71 12.20 -5.36
C VAL A 105 -10.51 12.41 -3.86
N VAL A 106 -9.33 12.88 -3.44
CA VAL A 106 -9.06 13.22 -2.02
C VAL A 106 -10.07 14.27 -1.53
N ALA A 107 -10.26 15.36 -2.27
CA ALA A 107 -11.22 16.40 -1.88
C ALA A 107 -12.66 15.86 -1.76
N THR A 108 -13.09 15.01 -2.71
CA THR A 108 -14.41 14.38 -2.68
C THR A 108 -14.56 13.44 -1.49
N LEU A 109 -13.55 12.63 -1.18
CA LEU A 109 -13.59 11.70 -0.05
C LEU A 109 -13.53 12.42 1.30
N GLN A 110 -12.75 13.50 1.41
CA GLN A 110 -12.70 14.34 2.62
C GLN A 110 -14.06 14.99 2.91
N LYS A 111 -14.76 15.50 1.89
CA LYS A 111 -16.15 16.01 2.04
C LYS A 111 -17.12 14.94 2.54
N ARG A 112 -16.80 13.67 2.34
CA ARG A 112 -17.57 12.50 2.79
C ARG A 112 -17.03 11.92 4.11
N GLY A 113 -16.15 12.64 4.83
CA GLY A 113 -15.64 12.26 6.14
C GLY A 113 -14.51 11.23 6.12
N VAL A 114 -13.85 11.00 4.98
CA VAL A 114 -12.65 10.16 4.93
C VAL A 114 -11.44 10.98 5.36
N GLU A 115 -10.78 10.53 6.43
CA GLU A 115 -9.49 11.06 6.87
C GLU A 115 -8.32 10.38 6.14
N PHE A 116 -7.22 11.11 5.98
CA PHE A 116 -5.98 10.65 5.35
C PHE A 116 -4.80 10.70 6.32
N SER A 117 -3.85 9.78 6.15
CA SER A 117 -2.70 9.64 7.06
C SER A 117 -1.65 10.77 6.89
N GLY A 118 -1.66 11.46 5.75
CA GLY A 118 -0.71 12.52 5.43
C GLY A 118 -1.14 13.34 4.21
N SER A 119 -0.17 13.96 3.56
CA SER A 119 -0.33 14.59 2.24
C SER A 119 -0.10 13.57 1.12
N VAL A 120 -0.51 13.93 -0.10
CA VAL A 120 -0.13 13.16 -1.30
C VAL A 120 1.39 13.12 -1.42
N VAL A 121 1.93 11.91 -1.51
CA VAL A 121 3.34 11.62 -1.78
C VAL A 121 3.56 11.63 -3.30
N GLY A 122 4.56 12.38 -3.76
CA GLY A 122 4.79 12.65 -5.17
C GLY A 122 4.20 13.99 -5.64
N ASN A 123 4.93 14.71 -6.47
CA ASN A 123 4.54 16.04 -6.94
C ASN A 123 3.51 15.97 -8.07
N LYS A 124 2.68 17.00 -8.23
CA LYS A 124 1.74 17.07 -9.36
C LYS A 124 2.48 16.95 -10.70
N GLY A 125 1.96 16.11 -11.60
CA GLY A 125 2.57 15.84 -12.91
C GLY A 125 3.71 14.82 -12.90
N THR A 126 4.08 14.23 -11.75
CA THR A 126 5.02 13.10 -11.72
C THR A 126 4.36 11.81 -12.19
N ARG A 127 5.19 10.79 -12.43
CA ARG A 127 4.74 9.49 -12.95
C ARG A 127 3.95 8.65 -11.93
N LEU A 128 4.10 8.94 -10.64
CA LEU A 128 3.43 8.25 -9.54
C LEU A 128 3.13 9.25 -8.43
N ARG A 129 1.89 9.22 -7.94
CA ARG A 129 1.43 9.95 -6.77
C ARG A 129 0.51 9.06 -5.94
N GLN A 130 0.66 9.12 -4.62
CA GLN A 130 0.05 8.14 -3.72
C GLN A 130 -0.39 8.79 -2.41
N ILE A 131 -1.41 8.24 -1.76
CA ILE A 131 -1.80 8.63 -0.40
C ILE A 131 -2.55 7.50 0.29
N PHE A 132 -2.31 7.31 1.59
CA PHE A 132 -3.12 6.41 2.43
C PHE A 132 -4.25 7.17 3.14
N THR A 133 -5.39 6.51 3.27
CA THR A 133 -6.39 6.90 4.26
C THR A 133 -5.81 6.76 5.68
N ALA A 134 -6.41 7.40 6.66
CA ALA A 134 -6.15 7.08 8.06
C ALA A 134 -6.46 5.60 8.31
N SER A 135 -5.65 4.96 9.16
CA SER A 135 -5.70 3.51 9.35
C SER A 135 -7.00 3.07 10.00
N GLU A 136 -7.54 1.96 9.52
CA GLU A 136 -8.45 1.13 10.30
C GLU A 136 -7.76 0.72 11.59
N VAL A 137 -8.50 0.75 12.70
CA VAL A 137 -7.99 0.37 14.00
C VAL A 137 -8.56 -1.00 14.38
N ARG A 138 -7.68 -1.94 14.71
CA ARG A 138 -8.05 -3.26 15.22
C ARG A 138 -7.36 -3.48 16.56
N ASN A 139 -8.14 -3.77 17.60
CA ASN A 139 -7.64 -3.95 18.97
C ASN A 139 -6.80 -2.77 19.49
N GLY A 140 -7.16 -1.54 19.09
CA GLY A 140 -6.48 -0.31 19.51
C GLY A 140 -5.23 0.05 18.71
N GLU A 141 -4.86 -0.74 17.71
CA GLU A 141 -3.66 -0.53 16.88
C GLU A 141 -4.01 -0.34 15.41
N ALA A 142 -3.16 0.41 14.69
CA ALA A 142 -3.30 0.63 13.25
C ALA A 142 -3.13 -0.71 12.50
N PHE A 143 -4.16 -1.07 11.74
CA PHE A 143 -4.26 -2.37 11.09
C PHE A 143 -4.12 -2.28 9.57
N SER A 144 -5.06 -1.62 8.89
CA SER A 144 -5.11 -1.58 7.42
C SER A 144 -5.37 -0.16 6.91
N VAL A 145 -5.00 0.12 5.67
CA VAL A 145 -5.31 1.38 4.97
C VAL A 145 -5.92 1.11 3.60
N LEU A 146 -6.63 2.09 3.05
CA LEU A 146 -6.90 2.17 1.61
C LEU A 146 -5.88 3.13 1.01
N GLU A 147 -5.23 2.73 -0.08
CA GLU A 147 -4.37 3.63 -0.85
C GLU A 147 -5.10 4.18 -2.08
N LEU A 148 -4.93 5.46 -2.37
CA LEU A 148 -5.22 6.02 -3.69
C LEU A 148 -3.90 6.18 -4.46
N THR A 149 -3.89 5.69 -5.70
CA THR A 149 -2.70 5.69 -6.56
C THR A 149 -3.03 6.36 -7.90
N GLU A 150 -2.36 7.46 -8.23
CA GLU A 150 -2.37 8.09 -9.55
C GLU A 150 -1.08 7.72 -10.28
N ARG A 151 -1.22 7.16 -11.49
CA ARG A 151 -0.09 6.72 -12.34
C ARG A 151 -0.14 7.38 -13.70
N ASN A 152 0.96 8.01 -14.07
CA ASN A 152 1.18 8.61 -15.39
C ASN A 152 2.26 7.83 -16.15
N GLY A 153 1.87 6.68 -16.71
CA GLY A 153 2.73 5.83 -17.55
C GLY A 153 3.81 5.03 -16.82
N TYR A 154 3.85 5.06 -15.48
CA TYR A 154 4.80 4.29 -14.67
C TYR A 154 4.08 3.28 -13.78
N GLU A 155 4.40 2.01 -13.98
CA GLU A 155 3.76 0.88 -13.29
C GLU A 155 4.55 0.39 -12.07
N GLY A 156 5.79 0.86 -11.89
CA GLY A 156 6.63 0.47 -10.76
C GLY A 156 6.39 1.29 -9.49
N PHE A 157 7.29 1.15 -8.51
CA PHE A 157 7.24 1.86 -7.23
C PHE A 157 8.55 2.62 -6.98
N TYR A 158 8.51 3.69 -6.18
CA TYR A 158 9.71 4.40 -5.74
C TYR A 158 9.97 4.10 -4.26
N PRO A 159 11.18 3.65 -3.87
CA PRO A 159 11.50 3.34 -2.49
C PRO A 159 11.19 4.47 -1.50
N ASP A 160 11.61 5.70 -1.80
CA ASP A 160 11.38 6.86 -0.93
C ASP A 160 9.90 7.17 -0.72
N GLN A 161 9.07 6.97 -1.76
CA GLN A 161 7.63 7.18 -1.67
C GLN A 161 6.97 6.08 -0.84
N ALA A 162 7.37 4.82 -1.07
CA ALA A 162 6.88 3.68 -0.32
C ALA A 162 7.22 3.78 1.18
N ASP A 163 8.44 4.22 1.51
CA ASP A 163 8.84 4.44 2.92
C ASP A 163 8.01 5.55 3.56
N SER A 164 7.85 6.71 2.88
CA SER A 164 7.03 7.82 3.37
C SER A 164 5.59 7.40 3.66
N LEU A 165 5.00 6.61 2.77
CA LEU A 165 3.67 6.04 2.96
C LEU A 165 3.63 5.06 4.13
N MET A 166 4.60 4.13 4.21
CA MET A 166 4.71 3.17 5.29
C MET A 166 4.76 3.86 6.66
N GLN A 167 5.58 4.90 6.82
CA GLN A 167 5.67 5.67 8.07
C GLN A 167 4.34 6.37 8.40
N SER A 168 3.56 6.78 7.40
CA SER A 168 2.24 7.36 7.63
C SER A 168 1.20 6.34 8.12
N SER A 169 1.40 5.04 7.86
CA SER A 169 0.40 3.99 8.11
C SER A 169 0.22 3.65 9.60
N VAL A 170 0.92 4.32 10.51
CA VAL A 170 0.69 4.21 11.96
C VAL A 170 -0.33 5.24 12.46
N LYS A 171 -0.68 6.23 11.63
CA LYS A 171 -1.67 7.25 12.00
C LYS A 171 -3.08 6.66 11.91
N THR A 172 -3.82 6.79 13.00
CA THR A 172 -5.22 6.38 13.12
C THR A 172 -6.15 7.57 12.93
N ARG A 173 -7.45 7.31 12.73
CA ARG A 173 -8.46 8.37 12.67
C ARG A 173 -8.50 9.15 13.98
N SER A 174 -8.78 10.44 13.87
CA SER A 174 -9.02 11.29 15.03
C SER A 174 -10.32 10.85 15.70
N LYS A 175 -10.34 10.81 17.04
CA LYS A 175 -11.56 10.49 17.81
C LYS A 175 -12.57 11.62 17.75
#